data_AF-A0A927IEE1-F1
#
_entry.id   AF-A0A927IEE1-F1
#
_cell.length_a   1.000
_cell.length_b   1.000
_cell.length_c   1.000
_cell.angle_alpha   90.00
_cell.angle_beta   90.00
_cell.angle_gamma   90.00
#
_symmetry.space_group_name_H-M   'P 1'
#
loop_
_entity.id
_entity.type
_entity.pdbx_description
1 polymer ?
#
loop_
_entity_poly.entity_id
_entity_poly.type
_entity_poly.pdbx_seq_one_letter_code
_entity_poly.pdbx_strand_id
1 'polypeptide(L)'
;MVGDNLDSQRAKGESRRHRELKRLSMEWLRLQGCRAAATEVRLPLSPYRVDVAGYRASGRMGVLGETFALECKQSRADFLRDASVEGEARSELEGVAEEVERLRGLLRVHLPECRQGLSLFREYDAYDFGDLRHERWRRLVSRLALLERKLADGVKFSRIARYGAANFCYLVVEEGVLKNLGEVPVGWGCLVREEGSSLRLEREAERLVSEEAARLTFLERVAARKGWNPSLQTLPVDRDRGRSC
;
A
#
# COMPACT_ATOMS: atom_id res chain seq x y z
N MET A 1 42.60 7.77 18.34
CA MET A 1 42.23 6.49 17.71
C MET A 1 40.90 6.09 18.34
N VAL A 2 39.81 6.69 17.87
CA VAL A 2 38.79 6.08 16.99
C VAL A 2 38.28 4.76 17.56
N GLY A 3 37.12 4.85 18.22
CA GLY A 3 36.40 3.71 18.76
C GLY A 3 35.09 4.15 19.39
N ASP A 4 34.28 4.92 18.66
CA ASP A 4 32.90 5.25 19.04
C ASP A 4 32.11 5.58 17.76
N ASN A 5 31.65 4.58 17.01
CA ASN A 5 30.64 4.82 15.96
C ASN A 5 29.95 3.55 15.43
N LEU A 6 29.21 2.82 16.25
CA LEU A 6 28.31 1.78 15.69
C LEU A 6 26.92 1.68 16.34
N ASP A 7 26.53 2.58 17.27
CA ASP A 7 25.24 2.42 17.95
C ASP A 7 24.38 3.69 18.09
N SER A 8 24.63 4.71 17.27
CA SER A 8 23.86 5.96 17.31
C SER A 8 23.13 6.23 15.98
N GLN A 9 22.03 5.51 15.70
CA GLN A 9 20.95 6.05 14.84
C GLN A 9 19.61 5.31 14.88
N ARG A 10 19.26 4.71 16.02
CA ARG A 10 17.88 4.27 16.30
C ARG A 10 17.23 5.15 17.37
N ALA A 11 16.82 6.36 16.95
CA ALA A 11 15.81 7.14 17.66
C ALA A 11 14.70 7.55 16.67
N LYS A 12 13.50 7.00 16.91
CA LYS A 12 12.26 7.12 16.11
C LYS A 12 11.71 8.56 16.11
N GLY A 13 12.15 9.38 15.16
CA GLY A 13 11.55 10.68 14.88
C GLY A 13 11.34 10.83 13.38
N GLU A 14 10.09 10.96 12.96
CA GLU A 14 9.74 11.31 11.58
C GLU A 14 10.54 12.54 11.12
N SER A 15 11.20 12.43 9.97
CA SER A 15 12.04 13.52 9.46
C SER A 15 11.19 14.77 9.18
N ARG A 16 11.83 15.95 9.18
CA ARG A 16 11.14 17.19 8.80
C ARG A 16 10.62 17.15 7.35
N ARG A 17 11.38 16.52 6.43
CA ARG A 17 10.99 16.41 5.02
C ARG A 17 9.77 15.50 4.85
N HIS A 18 9.73 14.35 5.54
CA HIS A 18 8.58 13.44 5.48
C HIS A 18 7.32 14.09 6.08
N ARG A 19 7.46 14.80 7.21
CA ARG A 19 6.36 15.61 7.77
C ARG A 19 5.84 16.66 6.81
N GLU A 20 6.75 17.33 6.09
CA GLU A 20 6.39 18.35 5.12
C GLU A 20 5.65 17.74 3.91
N LEU A 21 6.11 16.60 3.38
CA LEU A 21 5.37 15.88 2.35
C LEU A 21 3.96 15.51 2.80
N LYS A 22 3.77 15.07 4.06
CA LYS A 22 2.42 14.79 4.59
C LYS A 22 1.57 16.04 4.73
N ARG A 23 2.15 17.16 5.19
CA ARG A 23 1.47 18.45 5.29
C ARG A 23 0.97 18.91 3.91
N LEU A 24 1.85 18.86 2.92
CA LEU A 24 1.54 19.22 1.53
C LEU A 24 0.52 18.27 0.90
N SER A 25 0.60 16.97 1.20
CA SER A 25 -0.38 15.97 0.77
C SER A 25 -1.78 16.26 1.33
N MET A 26 -1.86 16.63 2.61
CA MET A 26 -3.11 17.04 3.24
C MET A 26 -3.70 18.29 2.58
N GLU A 27 -2.86 19.26 2.19
CA GLU A 27 -3.25 20.48 1.48
C GLU A 27 -3.76 20.17 0.06
N TRP A 28 -3.03 19.34 -0.68
CA TRP A 28 -3.44 18.87 -2.00
C TRP A 28 -4.80 18.15 -1.96
N LEU A 29 -5.04 17.30 -0.96
CA LEU A 29 -6.35 16.65 -0.78
C LEU A 29 -7.49 17.65 -0.58
N ARG A 30 -7.25 18.80 0.09
CA ARG A 30 -8.25 19.87 0.21
C ARG A 30 -8.61 20.43 -1.16
N LEU A 31 -7.60 20.70 -1.97
CA LEU A 31 -7.76 21.23 -3.34
C LEU A 31 -8.50 20.24 -4.24
N GLN A 32 -8.34 18.94 -4.00
CA GLN A 32 -9.12 17.89 -4.68
C GLN A 32 -10.58 17.78 -4.20
N GLY A 33 -11.00 18.60 -3.23
CA GLY A 33 -12.36 18.60 -2.68
C GLY A 33 -12.59 17.57 -1.58
N CYS A 34 -11.54 17.01 -0.98
CA CYS A 34 -11.69 16.13 0.17
C CYS A 34 -12.23 16.93 1.37
N ARG A 35 -13.28 16.40 2.00
CA ARG A 35 -13.92 17.01 3.18
C ARG A 35 -13.35 16.47 4.49
N ALA A 36 -12.67 15.33 4.42
CA ALA A 36 -11.93 14.76 5.52
C ALA A 36 -10.57 14.27 5.02
N ALA A 37 -9.53 14.48 5.81
CA ALA A 37 -8.22 13.93 5.55
C ALA A 37 -7.51 13.69 6.89
N ALA A 38 -6.57 12.75 6.92
CA ALA A 38 -5.79 12.46 8.10
C ALA A 38 -4.45 11.79 7.75
N THR A 39 -3.50 11.85 8.67
CA THR A 39 -2.22 11.15 8.56
C THR A 39 -2.22 9.82 9.31
N GLU A 40 -1.38 8.88 8.87
CA GLU A 40 -1.17 7.57 9.50
C GLU A 40 -2.47 6.74 9.61
N VAL A 41 -3.25 6.70 8.54
CA VAL A 41 -4.56 6.06 8.50
C VAL A 41 -4.42 4.59 8.12
N ARG A 42 -5.00 3.69 8.92
CA ARG A 42 -4.99 2.26 8.60
C ARG A 42 -5.92 1.96 7.43
N LEU A 43 -5.42 1.30 6.40
CA LEU A 43 -6.17 0.92 5.19
C LEU A 43 -7.19 -0.19 5.47
N PRO A 44 -8.37 -0.20 4.83
CA PRO A 44 -9.34 -1.27 4.98
C PRO A 44 -8.70 -2.57 4.50
N LEU A 45 -9.09 -3.70 5.09
CA LEU A 45 -8.62 -5.03 4.68
C LEU A 45 -7.09 -5.24 4.82
N SER A 46 -6.40 -4.33 5.52
CA SER A 46 -4.96 -4.33 5.65
C SER A 46 -4.50 -3.81 7.02
N PRO A 47 -3.45 -4.38 7.63
CA PRO A 47 -2.88 -3.84 8.86
C PRO A 47 -2.10 -2.54 8.61
N TYR A 48 -1.78 -2.22 7.35
CA TYR A 48 -0.93 -1.09 6.96
C TYR A 48 -1.57 0.26 7.18
N ARG A 49 -0.72 1.23 7.53
CA ARG A 49 -1.07 2.65 7.55
C ARG A 49 -0.52 3.30 6.28
N VAL A 50 -1.36 4.09 5.65
CA VAL A 50 -0.91 5.03 4.63
C VAL A 50 -0.52 6.34 5.30
N ASP A 51 0.52 6.98 4.76
CA ASP A 51 1.06 8.24 5.29
C ASP A 51 -0.03 9.33 5.39
N VAL A 52 -0.83 9.49 4.32
CA VAL A 52 -1.96 10.42 4.26
C VAL A 52 -3.15 9.78 3.57
N ALA A 53 -4.35 10.02 4.09
CA ALA A 53 -5.59 9.57 3.49
C ALA A 53 -6.61 10.71 3.39
N GLY A 54 -7.48 10.65 2.38
CA GLY A 54 -8.54 11.61 2.14
C GLY A 54 -9.86 10.95 1.78
N TYR A 55 -10.96 11.68 2.04
CA TYR A 55 -12.29 11.32 1.58
C TYR A 55 -12.99 12.52 0.94
N ARG A 56 -13.48 12.31 -0.28
CA ARG A 56 -14.27 13.25 -1.07
C ARG A 56 -15.71 12.78 -1.14
N ALA A 57 -16.62 13.50 -0.50
CA ALA A 57 -18.04 13.16 -0.52
C ALA A 57 -18.62 13.23 -1.94
N SER A 58 -19.55 12.33 -2.27
CA SER A 58 -20.25 12.29 -3.56
C SER A 58 -21.18 13.49 -3.80
N GLY A 59 -21.57 14.20 -2.73
CA GLY A 59 -22.59 15.24 -2.76
C GLY A 59 -24.03 14.72 -2.83
N ARG A 60 -24.24 13.40 -2.94
CA ARG A 60 -25.55 12.76 -3.00
C ARG A 60 -25.82 11.98 -1.71
N MET A 61 -26.99 12.21 -1.13
CA MET A 61 -27.42 11.51 0.08
C MET A 61 -27.51 10.00 -0.17
N GLY A 62 -26.98 9.20 0.76
CA GLY A 62 -26.97 7.73 0.65
C GLY A 62 -25.90 7.15 -0.28
N VAL A 63 -25.11 7.97 -0.98
CA VAL A 63 -24.05 7.49 -1.89
C VAL A 63 -22.68 7.78 -1.28
N LEU A 64 -21.89 6.73 -1.02
CA LEU A 64 -20.52 6.89 -0.57
C LEU A 64 -19.66 7.59 -1.62
N GLY A 65 -18.84 8.50 -1.14
CA GLY A 65 -17.85 9.24 -1.92
C GLY A 65 -16.62 8.41 -2.26
N GLU A 66 -15.54 9.11 -2.55
CA GLU A 66 -14.28 8.55 -3.03
C GLU A 66 -13.18 8.70 -1.99
N THR A 67 -12.27 7.72 -1.98
CA THR A 67 -11.18 7.63 -1.01
C THR A 67 -9.83 7.78 -1.69
N PHE A 68 -8.90 8.44 -1.01
CA PHE A 68 -7.55 8.71 -1.47
C PHE A 68 -6.52 8.15 -0.48
N ALA A 69 -5.49 7.50 -0.99
CA ALA A 69 -4.36 6.97 -0.23
C ALA A 69 -3.04 7.52 -0.81
N LEU A 70 -2.30 8.28 -0.01
CA LEU A 70 -1.08 8.97 -0.42
C LEU A 70 0.11 8.46 0.41
N GLU A 71 1.12 7.92 -0.26
CA GLU A 71 2.34 7.41 0.36
C GLU A 71 3.52 8.35 0.08
N CYS A 72 4.22 8.82 1.11
CA CYS A 72 5.27 9.83 1.00
C CYS A 72 6.68 9.22 1.02
N LYS A 73 7.55 9.58 0.06
CA LYS A 73 8.96 9.16 0.02
C LYS A 73 9.87 10.37 -0.15
N GLN A 74 10.64 10.66 0.89
CA GLN A 74 11.59 11.78 0.92
C GLN A 74 12.93 11.47 0.22
N SER A 75 13.25 10.20 0.00
CA SER A 75 14.56 9.79 -0.50
C SER A 75 14.45 8.55 -1.38
N ARG A 76 15.38 8.45 -2.33
CA ARG A 76 15.48 7.28 -3.20
C ARG A 76 15.81 6.00 -2.43
N ALA A 77 16.62 6.09 -1.39
CA ALA A 77 16.93 4.95 -0.53
C ALA A 77 15.67 4.42 0.20
N ASP A 78 14.80 5.32 0.69
CA ASP A 78 13.55 4.93 1.33
C ASP A 78 12.56 4.31 0.32
N PHE A 79 12.48 4.85 -0.90
CA PHE A 79 11.69 4.29 -2.00
C PHE A 79 12.17 2.88 -2.39
N LEU A 80 13.48 2.73 -2.65
CA LEU A 80 14.07 1.45 -3.05
C LEU A 80 14.04 0.41 -1.94
N ARG A 81 14.15 0.81 -0.66
CA ARG A 81 14.00 -0.13 0.45
C ARG A 81 12.61 -0.75 0.46
N ASP A 82 11.57 0.06 0.34
CA ASP A 82 10.19 -0.46 0.33
C ASP A 82 9.95 -1.34 -0.93
N ALA A 83 10.52 -0.97 -2.08
CA ALA A 83 10.42 -1.77 -3.31
C ALA A 83 11.24 -3.08 -3.27
N SER A 84 12.45 -3.06 -2.69
CA SER A 84 13.33 -4.24 -2.54
C SER A 84 12.72 -5.25 -1.59
N VAL A 85 12.17 -4.80 -0.46
CA VAL A 85 11.49 -5.68 0.50
C VAL A 85 10.28 -6.36 -0.16
N GLU A 86 9.55 -5.66 -1.04
CA GLU A 86 8.47 -6.23 -1.84
C GLU A 86 9.00 -7.27 -2.86
N GLY A 87 10.08 -6.96 -3.57
CA GLY A 87 10.70 -7.86 -4.55
C GLY A 87 11.31 -9.12 -3.92
N GLU A 88 12.04 -8.99 -2.82
CA GLU A 88 12.64 -10.09 -2.06
C GLU A 88 11.58 -11.05 -1.53
N ALA A 89 10.50 -10.52 -0.95
CA ALA A 89 9.42 -11.35 -0.43
C ALA A 89 8.71 -12.13 -1.56
N ARG A 90 8.51 -11.52 -2.74
CA ARG A 90 7.94 -12.21 -3.91
C ARG A 90 8.88 -13.28 -4.45
N SER A 91 10.17 -12.98 -4.58
CA SER A 91 11.18 -13.94 -5.05
C SER A 91 11.31 -15.13 -4.10
N GLU A 92 11.26 -14.90 -2.78
CA GLU A 92 11.25 -15.98 -1.79
C GLU A 92 10.01 -16.88 -1.94
N LEU A 93 8.83 -16.29 -2.20
CA LEU A 93 7.62 -17.06 -2.45
C LEU A 93 7.75 -17.96 -3.69
N GLU A 94 8.23 -17.41 -4.80
CA GLU A 94 8.45 -18.15 -6.06
C GLU A 94 9.41 -19.32 -5.84
N GLY A 95 10.56 -19.08 -5.19
CA GLY A 95 11.54 -20.14 -4.92
C GLY A 95 10.98 -21.26 -4.01
N VAL A 96 10.18 -20.92 -3.01
CA VAL A 96 9.52 -21.93 -2.16
C VAL A 96 8.43 -22.69 -2.93
N ALA A 97 7.66 -22.02 -3.79
CA ALA A 97 6.64 -22.66 -4.62
C ALA A 97 7.27 -23.66 -5.62
N GLU A 98 8.36 -23.27 -6.29
CA GLU A 98 9.12 -24.16 -7.17
C GLU A 98 9.67 -25.38 -6.42
N GLU A 99 10.19 -25.18 -5.20
CA GLU A 99 10.68 -26.28 -4.38
C GLU A 99 9.56 -27.22 -3.90
N VAL A 100 8.38 -26.67 -3.56
CA VAL A 100 7.18 -27.47 -3.26
C VAL A 100 6.80 -28.34 -4.47
N GLU A 101 6.77 -27.76 -5.68
CA GLU A 101 6.37 -28.49 -6.86
C GLU A 101 7.39 -29.56 -7.28
N ARG A 102 8.68 -29.26 -7.16
CA ARG A 102 9.75 -30.24 -7.36
C ARG A 102 9.64 -31.41 -6.37
N LEU A 103 9.43 -31.13 -5.09
CA LEU A 103 9.26 -32.17 -4.08
C LEU A 103 7.97 -32.97 -4.32
N ARG A 104 6.88 -32.30 -4.71
CA ARG A 104 5.62 -32.94 -5.11
C ARG A 104 5.86 -33.94 -6.23
N GLY A 105 6.61 -33.56 -7.26
CA GLY A 105 6.98 -34.43 -8.38
C GLY A 105 7.70 -35.70 -7.92
N LEU A 106 8.67 -35.58 -7.01
CA LEU A 106 9.37 -36.75 -6.44
C LEU A 106 8.45 -37.64 -5.61
N LEU A 107 7.58 -37.04 -4.79
CA LEU A 107 6.63 -37.79 -3.98
C LEU A 107 5.61 -38.55 -4.84
N ARG A 108 5.16 -37.99 -5.98
CA ARG A 108 4.27 -38.69 -6.94
C ARG A 108 4.90 -39.96 -7.49
N VAL A 109 6.22 -39.97 -7.71
CA VAL A 109 6.96 -41.14 -8.21
C VAL A 109 7.12 -42.21 -7.14
N HIS A 110 7.43 -41.79 -5.91
CA HIS A 110 7.74 -42.71 -4.82
C HIS A 110 6.53 -43.18 -4.01
N LEU A 111 5.43 -42.43 -4.03
CA LEU A 111 4.20 -42.70 -3.27
C LEU A 111 2.97 -42.68 -4.19
N PRO A 112 2.88 -43.61 -5.17
CA PRO A 112 1.74 -43.70 -6.07
C PRO A 112 0.41 -43.98 -5.36
N GLU A 113 0.44 -44.52 -4.14
CA GLU A 113 -0.73 -44.78 -3.28
C GLU A 113 -1.42 -43.50 -2.78
N CYS A 114 -0.73 -42.35 -2.79
CA CYS A 114 -1.31 -41.05 -2.44
C CYS A 114 -2.24 -40.47 -3.53
N ARG A 115 -2.50 -41.22 -4.61
CA ARG A 115 -3.33 -40.78 -5.73
C ARG A 115 -4.81 -40.86 -5.40
N GLN A 116 -5.58 -39.84 -5.76
CA GLN A 116 -7.00 -39.74 -5.41
C GLN A 116 -7.96 -40.48 -6.36
N GLY A 117 -7.55 -40.81 -7.59
CA GLY A 117 -8.39 -41.56 -8.53
C GLY A 117 -9.54 -40.75 -9.14
N LEU A 118 -9.45 -39.42 -9.14
CA LEU A 118 -10.50 -38.51 -9.60
C LEU A 118 -10.44 -38.26 -11.11
N SER A 119 -9.32 -38.57 -11.76
CA SER A 119 -9.12 -38.44 -13.21
C SER A 119 -9.05 -39.81 -13.90
N LEU A 120 -9.58 -39.87 -15.13
CA LEU A 120 -9.45 -41.05 -16.01
C LEU A 120 -8.00 -41.30 -16.48
N PHE A 121 -7.18 -40.24 -16.53
CA PHE A 121 -5.78 -40.31 -16.95
C PHE A 121 -4.85 -40.06 -15.77
N ARG A 122 -3.84 -40.91 -15.60
CA ARG A 122 -2.94 -40.91 -14.44
C ARG A 122 -2.10 -39.64 -14.35
N GLU A 123 -1.73 -39.07 -15.48
CA GLU A 123 -0.95 -37.82 -15.56
C GLU A 123 -1.71 -36.60 -15.02
N TYR A 124 -3.05 -36.61 -15.10
CA TYR A 124 -3.94 -35.53 -14.66
C TYR A 124 -4.61 -35.80 -13.31
N ASP A 125 -4.33 -36.93 -12.68
CA ASP A 125 -4.95 -37.30 -11.40
C ASP A 125 -4.30 -36.55 -10.24
N ALA A 126 -5.12 -36.19 -9.24
CA ALA A 126 -4.69 -35.45 -8.07
C ALA A 126 -3.99 -36.38 -7.06
N TYR A 127 -3.06 -35.81 -6.28
CA TYR A 127 -2.35 -36.51 -5.21
C TYR A 127 -2.55 -35.78 -3.89
N ASP A 128 -2.93 -36.52 -2.86
CA ASP A 128 -3.08 -36.03 -1.50
C ASP A 128 -1.93 -36.50 -0.62
N PHE A 129 -1.19 -35.54 -0.08
CA PHE A 129 -0.09 -35.79 0.84
C PHE A 129 -0.41 -35.31 2.27
N GLY A 130 -1.69 -35.07 2.58
CA GLY A 130 -2.15 -34.53 3.87
C GLY A 130 -1.70 -35.37 5.07
N ASP A 131 -1.82 -36.69 4.98
CA ASP A 131 -1.44 -37.62 6.04
C ASP A 131 0.05 -38.00 6.03
N LEU A 132 0.82 -37.48 5.08
CA LEU A 132 2.22 -37.84 4.91
C LEU A 132 3.08 -37.32 6.08
N ARG A 133 3.80 -38.24 6.75
CA ARG A 133 4.80 -37.92 7.78
C ARG A 133 6.16 -37.53 7.19
N HIS A 134 6.16 -36.59 6.25
CA HIS A 134 7.38 -36.08 5.63
C HIS A 134 7.67 -34.65 6.10
N GLU A 135 8.64 -34.49 7.01
CA GLU A 135 8.92 -33.23 7.68
C GLU A 135 9.26 -32.09 6.72
N ARG A 136 10.07 -32.37 5.69
CA ARG A 136 10.44 -31.37 4.69
C ARG A 136 9.23 -30.89 3.89
N TRP A 137 8.28 -31.78 3.60
CA TRP A 137 7.03 -31.44 2.89
C TRP A 137 6.18 -30.48 3.74
N ARG A 138 5.92 -30.86 5.00
CA ARG A 138 5.16 -30.01 5.92
C ARG A 138 5.80 -28.65 6.14
N ARG A 139 7.13 -28.61 6.30
CA ARG A 139 7.88 -27.35 6.48
C ARG A 139 7.74 -26.44 5.28
N LEU A 140 7.90 -26.97 4.07
CA LEU A 140 7.80 -26.19 2.83
C LEU A 140 6.37 -25.70 2.58
N VAL A 141 5.36 -26.55 2.73
CA VAL A 141 3.94 -26.16 2.59
C VAL A 141 3.54 -25.14 3.65
N SER A 142 3.99 -25.29 4.89
CA SER A 142 3.72 -24.32 5.96
C SER A 142 4.43 -22.99 5.71
N ARG A 143 5.68 -23.02 5.21
CA ARG A 143 6.42 -21.81 4.83
C ARG A 143 5.77 -21.12 3.63
N LEU A 144 5.33 -21.88 2.63
CA LEU A 144 4.60 -21.38 1.47
C LEU A 144 3.34 -20.66 1.95
N ALA A 145 2.49 -21.33 2.74
CA ALA A 145 1.28 -20.73 3.29
C ALA A 145 1.56 -19.50 4.18
N LEU A 146 2.66 -19.49 4.94
CA LEU A 146 3.06 -18.34 5.74
C LEU A 146 3.53 -17.17 4.86
N LEU A 147 4.29 -17.43 3.81
CA LEU A 147 4.76 -16.41 2.85
C LEU A 147 3.61 -15.89 2.00
N GLU A 148 2.71 -16.76 1.55
CA GLU A 148 1.47 -16.40 0.88
C GLU A 148 0.61 -15.52 1.78
N ARG A 149 0.41 -15.90 3.04
CA ARG A 149 -0.27 -15.05 4.03
C ARG A 149 0.49 -13.74 4.26
N LYS A 150 1.80 -13.78 4.46
CA LYS A 150 2.62 -12.60 4.69
C LYS A 150 2.60 -11.64 3.51
N LEU A 151 2.65 -12.11 2.27
CA LEU A 151 2.54 -11.28 1.07
C LEU A 151 1.09 -10.83 0.84
N ALA A 152 0.15 -11.73 1.03
CA ALA A 152 -1.27 -11.42 1.08
C ALA A 152 -1.58 -10.43 2.20
N ASP A 153 -0.70 -10.28 3.23
CA ASP A 153 -0.66 -9.36 4.38
C ASP A 153 0.38 -8.23 4.25
N GLY A 154 1.17 -8.19 3.17
CA GLY A 154 2.56 -7.70 3.18
C GLY A 154 2.92 -6.56 2.25
N VAL A 155 2.30 -6.55 1.08
CA VAL A 155 2.84 -5.77 -0.03
C VAL A 155 2.23 -4.37 -0.12
N LYS A 156 2.99 -3.38 0.33
CA LYS A 156 2.53 -2.01 0.59
C LYS A 156 1.89 -1.33 -0.62
N PHE A 157 2.47 -1.47 -1.82
CA PHE A 157 2.00 -0.76 -3.02
C PHE A 157 0.99 -1.58 -3.84
N SER A 158 1.27 -2.87 -4.03
CA SER A 158 0.36 -3.73 -4.80
C SER A 158 -0.92 -4.10 -4.04
N ARG A 159 -0.97 -4.10 -2.69
CA ARG A 159 -2.21 -4.38 -1.94
C ARG A 159 -3.21 -3.24 -1.95
N ILE A 160 -2.76 -1.98 -1.90
CA ILE A 160 -3.69 -0.82 -1.92
C ILE A 160 -4.44 -0.81 -3.25
N ALA A 161 -3.70 -1.07 -4.35
CA ALA A 161 -4.28 -1.17 -5.67
C ALA A 161 -5.13 -2.45 -5.87
N ARG A 162 -4.61 -3.61 -5.47
CA ARG A 162 -5.24 -4.92 -5.70
C ARG A 162 -6.50 -5.17 -4.89
N TYR A 163 -6.58 -4.66 -3.65
CA TYR A 163 -7.75 -4.87 -2.79
C TYR A 163 -8.75 -3.70 -2.84
N GLY A 164 -8.52 -2.69 -3.69
CA GLY A 164 -9.40 -1.53 -3.76
C GLY A 164 -9.50 -0.81 -2.40
N ALA A 165 -8.41 -0.76 -1.65
CA ALA A 165 -8.41 -0.20 -0.29
C ALA A 165 -8.71 1.31 -0.30
N ALA A 166 -8.41 1.97 -1.43
CA ALA A 166 -8.85 3.32 -1.77
C ALA A 166 -9.21 3.40 -3.26
N ASN A 167 -9.98 4.42 -3.66
CA ASN A 167 -10.27 4.66 -5.07
C ASN A 167 -9.06 5.22 -5.82
N PHE A 168 -8.26 6.07 -5.18
CA PHE A 168 -7.10 6.70 -5.81
C PHE A 168 -5.87 6.52 -4.93
N CYS A 169 -4.77 6.08 -5.55
CA CYS A 169 -3.49 5.86 -4.87
C CYS A 169 -2.42 6.75 -5.48
N TYR A 170 -1.66 7.44 -4.64
CA TYR A 170 -0.66 8.42 -5.06
C TYR A 170 0.66 8.19 -4.33
N LEU A 171 1.76 8.20 -5.08
CA LEU A 171 3.10 8.31 -4.54
C LEU A 171 3.47 9.79 -4.49
N VAL A 172 3.87 10.29 -3.32
CA VAL A 172 4.27 11.68 -3.10
C VAL A 172 5.76 11.71 -2.80
N VAL A 173 6.54 12.39 -3.62
CA VAL A 173 8.01 12.34 -3.53
C VAL A 173 8.65 13.71 -3.56
N GLU A 174 9.88 13.80 -3.07
CA GLU A 174 10.76 14.93 -3.35
C GLU A 174 11.29 14.83 -4.80
N GLU A 175 11.62 15.98 -5.39
CA GLU A 175 12.26 16.06 -6.71
C GLU A 175 13.52 15.17 -6.77
N GLY A 176 13.69 14.43 -7.87
CA GLY A 176 14.84 13.53 -8.08
C GLY A 176 14.83 12.21 -7.29
N VAL A 177 13.78 11.91 -6.50
CA VAL A 177 13.64 10.59 -5.84
C VAL A 177 13.44 9.47 -6.87
N LEU A 178 12.62 9.72 -7.87
CA LEU A 178 12.36 8.82 -9.00
C LEU A 178 13.26 9.22 -10.16
N LYS A 179 13.85 8.27 -10.90
CA LYS A 179 14.58 8.58 -12.13
C LYS A 179 13.64 8.81 -13.30
N ASN A 180 12.51 8.11 -13.31
CA ASN A 180 11.44 8.26 -14.28
C ASN A 180 10.10 7.78 -13.70
N LEU A 181 8.99 8.15 -14.36
CA LEU A 181 7.65 7.77 -13.93
C LEU A 181 7.35 6.27 -14.08
N GLY A 182 8.17 5.52 -14.82
CA GLY A 182 8.04 4.06 -14.93
C GLY A 182 8.32 3.31 -13.63
N GLU A 183 9.00 3.95 -12.67
CA GLU A 183 9.21 3.40 -11.32
C GLU A 183 7.95 3.49 -10.45
N VAL A 184 6.97 4.32 -10.82
CA VAL A 184 5.75 4.49 -10.02
C VAL A 184 4.78 3.34 -10.35
N PRO A 185 4.23 2.64 -9.34
CA PRO A 185 3.38 1.47 -9.56
C PRO A 185 2.24 1.70 -10.55
N VAL A 186 1.87 0.66 -11.30
CA VAL A 186 0.77 0.73 -12.27
C VAL A 186 -0.54 1.12 -11.57
N GLY A 187 -1.31 2.01 -12.21
CA GLY A 187 -2.56 2.57 -11.66
C GLY A 187 -2.38 3.65 -10.59
N TRP A 188 -1.17 3.87 -10.08
CA TRP A 188 -0.91 4.93 -9.12
C TRP A 188 -0.61 6.26 -9.80
N GLY A 189 -1.04 7.35 -9.18
CA GLY A 189 -0.60 8.69 -9.54
C GLY A 189 0.74 9.05 -8.88
N CYS A 190 1.36 10.12 -9.36
CA CYS A 190 2.62 10.64 -8.84
C CYS A 190 2.53 12.14 -8.60
N LEU A 191 2.84 12.54 -7.38
CA LEU A 191 2.95 13.93 -6.95
C LEU A 191 4.41 14.20 -6.59
N VAL A 192 5.00 15.25 -7.16
CA VAL A 192 6.37 15.66 -6.87
C VAL A 192 6.33 17.01 -6.16
N ARG A 193 7.08 17.12 -5.07
CA ARG A 193 7.25 18.39 -4.38
C ARG A 193 8.17 19.30 -5.18
N GLU A 194 7.66 20.48 -5.50
CA GLU A 194 8.41 21.53 -6.19
C GLU A 194 9.20 22.39 -5.20
N GLU A 195 10.09 23.24 -5.73
CA GLU A 195 10.72 24.30 -4.93
C GLU A 195 9.64 25.19 -4.30
N GLY A 196 9.59 25.17 -2.96
CA GLY A 196 8.57 25.85 -2.16
C GLY A 196 7.68 24.89 -1.37
N SER A 197 6.38 25.19 -1.37
CA SER A 197 5.36 24.54 -0.53
C SER A 197 4.17 24.05 -1.36
N SER A 198 4.41 23.51 -2.56
CA SER A 198 3.39 22.93 -3.44
C SER A 198 3.74 21.49 -3.88
N LEU A 199 2.71 20.75 -4.31
CA LEU A 199 2.86 19.47 -5.01
C LEU A 199 2.41 19.64 -6.46
N ARG A 200 3.25 19.24 -7.41
CA ARG A 200 2.91 19.11 -8.82
C ARG A 200 2.48 17.69 -9.14
N LEU A 201 1.39 17.58 -9.90
CA LEU A 201 0.92 16.33 -10.45
C LEU A 201 1.73 15.97 -11.70
N GLU A 202 2.52 14.91 -11.61
CA GLU A 202 3.27 14.35 -12.75
C GLU A 202 2.49 13.24 -13.46
N ARG A 203 1.65 12.52 -12.71
CA ARG A 203 0.81 11.45 -13.25
C ARG A 203 -0.49 11.35 -12.47
N GLU A 204 -1.62 11.36 -13.18
CA GLU A 204 -2.93 11.10 -12.58
C GLU A 204 -3.05 9.63 -12.15
N ALA A 205 -3.73 9.40 -11.02
CA ALA A 205 -4.04 8.04 -10.58
C ALA A 205 -5.22 7.46 -11.37
N GLU A 206 -5.17 6.17 -11.65
CA GLU A 206 -6.34 5.46 -12.15
C GLU A 206 -7.35 5.26 -11.01
N ARG A 207 -8.64 5.35 -11.34
CA ARG A 207 -9.70 5.11 -10.37
C ARG A 207 -9.92 3.62 -10.20
N LEU A 208 -9.55 3.11 -9.03
CA LEU A 208 -9.75 1.72 -8.65
C LEU A 208 -11.18 1.46 -8.17
N VAL A 209 -11.65 0.23 -8.42
CA VAL A 209 -12.89 -0.28 -7.85
C VAL A 209 -12.66 -0.55 -6.37
N SER A 210 -13.49 0.07 -5.52
CA SER A 210 -13.46 -0.09 -4.07
C SER A 210 -14.86 -0.36 -3.57
N GLU A 211 -15.04 -1.48 -2.86
CA GLU A 211 -16.33 -1.87 -2.29
C GLU A 211 -16.85 -0.83 -1.30
N GLU A 212 -18.17 -0.70 -1.18
CA GLU A 212 -18.80 0.26 -0.27
C GLU A 212 -18.38 0.06 1.18
N ALA A 213 -18.32 -1.19 1.65
CA ALA A 213 -17.89 -1.50 3.01
C ALA A 213 -16.44 -1.05 3.28
N ALA A 214 -15.55 -1.20 2.30
CA ALA A 214 -14.17 -0.74 2.39
C ALA A 214 -14.10 0.79 2.44
N ARG A 215 -14.85 1.49 1.58
CA ARG A 215 -14.91 2.96 1.56
C ARG A 215 -15.47 3.54 2.87
N LEU A 216 -16.50 2.92 3.43
CA LEU A 216 -17.07 3.31 4.72
C LEU A 216 -16.06 3.11 5.86
N THR A 217 -15.46 1.93 5.93
CA THR A 217 -14.41 1.62 6.92
C THR A 217 -13.24 2.61 6.82
N PHE A 218 -12.86 2.99 5.60
CA PHE A 218 -11.80 3.97 5.39
C PHE A 218 -12.18 5.35 5.91
N LEU A 219 -13.39 5.82 5.57
CA LEU A 219 -13.93 7.09 6.06
C LEU A 219 -13.98 7.13 7.60
N GLU A 220 -14.48 6.07 8.24
CA GLU A 220 -14.50 5.96 9.70
C GLU A 220 -13.10 6.10 10.29
N ARG A 221 -12.11 5.47 9.68
CA ARG A 221 -10.72 5.53 10.15
C ARG A 221 -10.07 6.88 9.91
N VAL A 222 -10.38 7.54 8.79
CA VAL A 222 -9.97 8.93 8.53
C VAL A 222 -10.58 9.84 9.61
N ALA A 223 -11.87 9.70 9.89
CA ALA A 223 -12.59 10.50 10.88
C ALA A 223 -12.13 10.23 12.32
N ALA A 224 -11.77 8.98 12.64
CA ALA A 224 -11.30 8.60 13.98
C ALA A 224 -9.90 9.13 14.32
N ARG A 225 -9.10 9.52 13.32
CA ARG A 225 -7.83 10.21 13.57
C ARG A 225 -8.14 11.65 13.96
N LYS A 226 -7.64 12.08 15.12
CA LYS A 226 -7.59 13.50 15.49
C LYS A 226 -6.63 14.23 14.55
N GLY A 227 -7.12 14.62 13.38
CA GLY A 227 -6.27 15.05 12.29
C GLY A 227 -6.95 15.99 11.31
N TRP A 228 -8.07 16.59 11.67
CA TRP A 228 -8.60 17.77 10.99
C TRP A 228 -9.69 18.44 11.82
N ASN A 229 -9.48 19.68 12.26
CA ASN A 229 -10.53 20.53 12.83
C ASN A 229 -10.86 21.63 11.81
N PRO A 230 -12.06 21.62 11.18
CA PRO A 230 -12.42 22.62 10.16
C PRO A 230 -12.51 24.05 10.71
N SER A 231 -12.63 24.21 12.03
CA SER A 231 -12.95 25.47 12.70
C SER A 231 -11.74 26.33 13.10
N LEU A 232 -10.51 26.01 12.67
CA LEU A 232 -9.32 26.79 13.02
C LEU A 232 -8.73 27.69 11.92
N GLN A 233 -9.38 27.84 10.77
CA GLN A 233 -9.00 28.88 9.80
C GLN A 233 -10.23 29.45 9.10
N THR A 234 -10.91 30.40 9.75
CA THR A 234 -11.57 31.48 9.00
C THR A 234 -10.48 32.34 8.38
N LEU A 235 -10.17 32.12 7.11
CA LEU A 235 -9.58 33.20 6.32
C LEU A 235 -10.65 34.30 6.21
N PRO A 236 -10.31 35.58 6.43
CA PRO A 236 -11.27 36.65 6.22
C PRO A 236 -11.67 36.60 4.74
N VAL A 237 -12.97 36.41 4.50
CA VAL A 237 -13.54 36.66 3.19
C VAL A 237 -13.43 38.17 2.99
N ASP A 238 -12.44 38.58 2.21
CA ASP A 238 -12.31 39.96 1.76
C ASP A 238 -13.48 40.26 0.81
N ARG A 239 -14.62 40.66 1.40
CA ARG A 239 -15.73 41.27 0.70
C ARG A 239 -15.52 42.77 0.72
N ASP A 240 -14.51 43.23 0.00
CA ASP A 240 -14.48 44.61 -0.43
C ASP A 240 -14.02 44.72 -1.88
N ARG A 241 -14.98 44.55 -2.78
CA ARG A 241 -14.99 45.25 -4.07
C ARG A 241 -16.37 45.84 -4.29
N GLY A 242 -16.54 47.04 -3.75
CA GLY A 242 -17.04 48.19 -4.50
C GLY A 242 -18.39 48.03 -5.18
N ARG A 243 -19.45 48.43 -4.46
CA ARG A 243 -20.47 49.29 -5.08
C ARG A 243 -19.87 50.69 -5.20
N SER A 244 -19.79 51.24 -6.41
CA SER A 244 -20.21 52.63 -6.73
C SER A 244 -19.95 52.95 -8.20
N CYS A 245 -20.96 53.60 -8.79
CA CYS A 245 -21.13 54.13 -10.15
C CYS A 245 -21.56 53.12 -11.22
#